data_AF-A0A093NDB7-F1
#
_entry.id   AF-A0A093NDB7-F1
#
_cell.length_a   1.000
_cell.length_b   1.000
_cell.length_c   1.000
_cell.angle_alpha   90.00
_cell.angle_beta   90.00
_cell.angle_gamma   90.00
#
_symmetry.space_group_name_H-M   'P 1'
#
loop_
_entity.id
_entity.type
_entity.pdbx_description
1 polymer ?
#
loop_
_entity_poly.entity_id
_entity_poly.type
_entity_poly.pdbx_seq_one_letter_code
_entity_poly.pdbx_strand_id
1 'polypeptide(L)'
;RHEAKRSTKVLHALLHGLALVIALVGIIAVFESHRTKGIPDMYSLHSWCGMAAFVLYLLQWLLGCGFFLLPGASFSLRGWYKPQHVFFGIALFVLSIAACLLGITEMLLFNIR
;
A
#
# COMPACT_ATOMS: atom_id res chain seq x y z
N ARG A 1 10.80 9.49 -29.48
CA ARG A 1 10.13 8.28 -28.91
C ARG A 1 10.18 8.21 -27.36
N HIS A 2 10.24 9.35 -26.64
CA HIS A 2 10.37 9.41 -25.17
C HIS A 2 9.04 9.60 -24.41
N GLU A 3 7.99 10.07 -25.09
CA GLU A 3 6.66 10.39 -24.51
C GLU A 3 6.01 9.19 -23.80
N ALA A 4 5.95 8.02 -24.45
CA ALA A 4 5.27 6.84 -23.91
C ALA A 4 5.81 6.41 -22.53
N LYS A 5 7.11 6.59 -22.27
CA LYS A 5 7.73 6.20 -20.99
C LYS A 5 7.38 7.15 -19.85
N ARG A 6 7.14 8.44 -20.12
CA ARG A 6 6.75 9.40 -19.08
C ARG A 6 5.27 9.23 -18.74
N SER A 7 4.41 9.09 -19.74
CA SER A 7 2.97 8.89 -19.53
C SER A 7 2.67 7.62 -18.73
N THR A 8 3.32 6.49 -19.03
CA THR A 8 3.14 5.24 -18.24
C THR A 8 3.54 5.43 -16.77
N LYS A 9 4.63 6.14 -16.49
CA LYS A 9 5.06 6.40 -15.10
C LYS A 9 4.08 7.29 -14.36
N VAL A 10 3.57 8.34 -15.01
CA VAL A 10 2.57 9.23 -14.42
C VAL A 10 1.29 8.45 -14.13
N LEU A 11 0.80 7.66 -15.09
CA LEU A 11 -0.38 6.82 -14.90
C LEU A 11 -0.19 5.82 -13.75
N HIS A 12 0.95 5.13 -13.70
CA HIS A 12 1.29 4.21 -12.61
C HIS A 12 1.25 4.92 -11.25
N ALA A 13 1.89 6.09 -11.14
CA ALA A 13 1.89 6.86 -9.91
C ALA A 13 0.50 7.33 -9.49
N LEU A 14 -0.34 7.76 -10.43
CA LEU A 14 -1.72 8.17 -10.16
C LEU A 14 -2.59 7.00 -9.69
N LEU A 15 -2.48 5.83 -10.34
CA LEU A 15 -3.22 4.63 -9.94
C LEU A 15 -2.85 4.18 -8.52
N HIS A 16 -1.55 4.15 -8.20
CA HIS A 16 -1.08 3.81 -6.86
C HIS A 16 -1.45 4.88 -5.82
N GLY A 17 -1.45 6.16 -6.19
CA GLY A 17 -1.90 7.25 -5.32
C GLY A 17 -3.40 7.15 -5.00
N LEU A 18 -4.23 6.82 -5.99
CA LEU A 18 -5.66 6.57 -5.78
C LEU A 18 -5.89 5.36 -4.86
N ALA A 19 -5.15 4.27 -5.07
CA ALA A 19 -5.21 3.09 -4.21
C ALA A 19 -4.84 3.42 -2.75
N LEU A 20 -3.82 4.25 -2.53
CA LEU A 20 -3.43 4.75 -1.19
C LEU A 20 -4.54 5.55 -0.53
N VAL A 21 -5.21 6.44 -1.27
CA VAL A 21 -6.33 7.24 -0.74
C VAL A 21 -7.49 6.32 -0.33
N ILE A 22 -7.85 5.36 -1.17
CA ILE A 22 -8.91 4.38 -0.87
C ILE A 22 -8.55 3.57 0.38
N ALA A 23 -7.31 3.08 0.48
CA ALA A 23 -6.84 2.34 1.65
C ALA A 23 -6.87 3.20 2.93
N LEU A 24 -6.47 4.47 2.85
CA LEU A 24 -6.50 5.40 3.98
C LEU A 24 -7.94 5.62 4.48
N VAL A 25 -8.91 5.81 3.57
CA VAL A 25 -10.32 5.94 3.94
C VAL A 25 -10.82 4.67 4.65
N GLY A 26 -10.43 3.48 4.17
CA GLY A 26 -10.76 2.21 4.83
C GLY A 26 -10.18 2.10 6.25
N ILE A 27 -8.94 2.54 6.45
CA ILE A 27 -8.31 2.58 7.78
C ILE A 27 -9.05 3.55 8.70
N ILE A 28 -9.33 4.78 8.24
CA ILE A 28 -10.08 5.76 9.04
C ILE A 28 -11.44 5.18 9.46
N ALA A 29 -12.15 4.55 8.51
CA ALA A 29 -13.45 3.94 8.77
C ALA A 29 -13.40 2.82 9.83
N VAL A 30 -12.38 1.95 9.82
CA VAL A 30 -12.30 0.87 10.82
C VAL A 30 -11.99 1.41 12.22
N PHE A 31 -11.06 2.36 12.35
CA PHE A 31 -10.75 2.99 13.64
C PHE A 31 -11.94 3.76 14.20
N GLU A 32 -12.72 4.46 13.36
CA GLU A 32 -13.93 5.14 13.80
C GLU A 32 -15.03 4.14 14.23
N SER A 33 -15.22 3.05 13.48
CA SER A 33 -16.14 1.96 13.83
C SER A 33 -15.75 1.29 15.16
N HIS A 34 -14.47 1.02 15.39
CA HIS A 34 -13.98 0.46 16.65
C HIS A 34 -14.22 1.41 17.82
N ARG A 35 -13.87 2.70 17.65
CA ARG A 35 -14.10 3.73 18.67
C ARG A 35 -15.58 3.83 19.07
N THR A 36 -16.49 3.83 18.09
CA THR A 36 -17.93 3.92 18.36
C THR A 36 -18.51 2.68 19.03
N LYS A 37 -17.91 1.50 18.80
CA LYS A 37 -18.34 0.21 19.39
C LYS A 37 -17.58 -0.19 20.66
N GLY A 38 -16.56 0.58 21.06
CA GLY A 38 -15.69 0.23 22.18
C GLY A 38 -14.82 -1.01 21.93
N ILE A 39 -14.52 -1.32 20.67
CA ILE A 39 -13.64 -2.43 20.29
C ILE A 39 -12.19 -1.94 20.37
N PRO A 40 -11.26 -2.70 20.98
CA PRO A 40 -9.85 -2.33 20.96
C PRO A 40 -9.30 -2.31 19.53
N ASP A 41 -8.42 -1.37 19.23
CA ASP A 41 -7.73 -1.31 17.95
C ASP A 41 -6.51 -2.25 17.90
N MET A 42 -6.08 -2.59 16.68
CA MET A 42 -4.77 -3.20 16.41
C MET A 42 -4.45 -4.48 17.22
N TYR A 43 -5.44 -5.31 17.53
CA TYR A 43 -5.25 -6.55 18.29
C TYR A 43 -5.11 -7.81 17.42
N SER A 44 -5.55 -7.76 16.16
CA SER A 44 -5.59 -8.94 15.29
C SER A 44 -4.39 -9.02 14.34
N LEU A 45 -4.04 -10.23 13.90
CA LEU A 45 -2.98 -10.42 12.90
C LEU A 45 -3.30 -9.70 11.58
N HIS A 46 -4.58 -9.69 11.18
CA HIS A 46 -5.06 -8.92 10.04
C HIS A 46 -4.70 -7.43 10.19
N SER A 47 -4.97 -6.84 11.36
CA SER A 47 -4.69 -5.43 11.61
C SER A 47 -3.18 -5.10 11.56
N TRP A 48 -2.32 -5.98 12.09
CA TRP A 48 -0.86 -5.81 12.03
C TRP A 48 -0.33 -5.89 10.60
N CYS A 49 -0.73 -6.93 9.86
CA CYS A 49 -0.34 -7.09 8.46
C CYS A 49 -0.88 -5.96 7.58
N GLY A 50 -2.13 -5.53 7.78
CA GLY A 50 -2.77 -4.45 7.05
C GLY A 50 -2.09 -3.10 7.28
N MET A 51 -1.76 -2.77 8.54
CA MET A 51 -1.04 -1.54 8.87
C MET A 51 0.39 -1.55 8.30
N ALA A 52 1.11 -2.66 8.44
CA ALA A 52 2.44 -2.81 7.85
C ALA A 52 2.40 -2.64 6.32
N ALA A 53 1.42 -3.26 5.65
CA ALA A 53 1.23 -3.10 4.22
C ALA A 53 0.97 -1.64 3.84
N PHE A 54 0.09 -0.94 4.55
CA PHE A 54 -0.22 0.46 4.26
C PHE A 54 0.99 1.39 4.42
N VAL A 55 1.70 1.31 5.54
CA VAL A 55 2.88 2.16 5.81
C VAL A 55 3.98 1.90 4.78
N LEU A 56 4.29 0.64 4.51
CA LEU A 56 5.33 0.28 3.53
C LEU A 56 4.92 0.66 2.11
N TYR A 57 3.62 0.56 1.76
CA TYR A 57 3.11 0.97 0.46
C TYR A 57 3.16 2.48 0.26
N LEU A 58 2.87 3.28 1.31
CA LEU A 58 3.05 4.73 1.28
C LEU A 58 4.51 5.10 1.05
N LEU A 59 5.44 4.49 1.79
CA LEU A 59 6.88 4.71 1.61
C LEU A 59 7.33 4.32 0.21
N GLN A 60 6.89 3.16 -0.28
CA GLN A 60 7.21 2.68 -1.63
C GLN A 60 6.72 3.64 -2.72
N TRP A 61 5.54 4.22 -2.55
CA TRP A 61 4.98 5.19 -3.49
C TRP A 61 5.73 6.52 -3.47
N LEU A 62 6.04 7.06 -2.28
CA LEU A 62 6.81 8.29 -2.13
C LEU A 62 8.21 8.16 -2.72
N LEU A 63 8.92 7.08 -2.39
CA LEU A 63 10.25 6.79 -2.95
C LEU A 63 10.17 6.56 -4.46
N GLY A 64 9.17 5.82 -4.95
CA GLY A 64 8.95 5.61 -6.38
C GLY A 64 8.74 6.93 -7.14
N CYS A 65 7.94 7.85 -6.60
CA CYS A 65 7.75 9.19 -7.17
C CYS A 65 9.06 9.99 -7.16
N GLY A 66 9.76 10.01 -6.03
CA GLY A 66 11.03 10.73 -5.88
C GLY A 66 12.11 10.24 -6.86
N PHE A 67 12.29 8.93 -6.98
CA PHE A 67 13.30 8.34 -7.85
C PHE A 67 12.92 8.38 -9.33
N PHE A 68 11.67 8.10 -9.70
CA PHE A 68 11.32 7.80 -11.10
C PHE A 68 10.50 8.87 -11.83
N LEU A 69 9.84 9.80 -11.11
CA LEU A 69 9.06 10.91 -11.69
C LEU A 69 9.77 12.25 -11.60
N LEU A 70 10.41 12.55 -10.46
CA LEU A 70 11.11 13.82 -10.28
C LEU A 70 12.49 13.80 -10.96
N PRO A 71 12.94 14.93 -11.54
CA PRO A 71 14.21 15.00 -12.29
C PRO A 71 15.48 14.92 -11.42
N GLY A 72 15.39 14.84 -10.08
CA GLY A 72 16.54 14.99 -9.17
C GLY A 72 17.42 13.77 -8.90
N ALA A 73 16.95 12.54 -9.17
CA ALA A 73 17.75 11.34 -8.89
C ALA A 73 18.74 11.01 -10.01
N SER A 74 20.01 10.74 -9.65
CA SER A 74 21.06 10.33 -10.60
C SER A 74 20.72 9.00 -11.28
N PHE A 75 21.27 8.78 -12.48
CA PHE A 75 21.03 7.53 -13.23
C PHE A 75 21.52 6.30 -12.46
N SER A 76 22.67 6.40 -11.78
CA SER A 76 23.22 5.34 -10.93
C SER A 76 22.27 4.97 -9.80
N LEU A 77 21.73 5.97 -9.08
CA LEU A 77 20.85 5.72 -7.95
C LEU A 77 19.50 5.16 -8.37
N ARG A 78 18.94 5.63 -9.48
CA ARG A 78 17.73 5.04 -10.11
C ARG A 78 17.97 3.59 -10.53
N GLY A 79 19.14 3.30 -11.11
CA GLY A 79 19.54 1.95 -11.51
C GLY A 79 19.64 1.02 -10.30
N TRP A 80 20.26 1.50 -9.21
CA TRP A 80 20.41 0.75 -7.98
C TRP A 80 19.07 0.49 -7.28
N TYR A 81 18.14 1.44 -7.22
CA TYR A 81 16.86 1.32 -6.49
C TYR A 81 15.75 0.59 -7.27
N LYS A 82 15.83 0.55 -8.61
CA LYS A 82 14.83 -0.10 -9.46
C LYS A 82 14.51 -1.56 -9.08
N PRO A 83 15.48 -2.47 -8.87
CA PRO A 83 15.15 -3.85 -8.54
C PRO A 83 14.45 -4.01 -7.18
N GLN A 84 14.77 -3.18 -6.20
CA GLN A 84 14.16 -3.13 -4.87
C GLN A 84 12.73 -2.60 -5.00
N HIS A 85 12.53 -1.55 -5.79
CA HIS A 85 11.19 -1.04 -6.08
C HIS A 85 10.29 -2.11 -6.69
N VAL A 86 10.80 -2.92 -7.63
CA VAL A 86 10.03 -4.03 -8.20
C VAL A 86 9.78 -5.13 -7.17
N PHE A 87 10.81 -5.58 -6.45
CA PHE A 87 10.70 -6.63 -5.45
C PHE A 87 9.69 -6.28 -4.35
N PHE A 88 9.85 -5.13 -3.71
CA PHE A 88 8.94 -4.69 -2.64
C PHE A 88 7.54 -4.39 -3.19
N GLY A 89 7.41 -3.92 -4.44
CA GLY A 89 6.11 -3.74 -5.07
C GLY A 89 5.32 -5.06 -5.17
N ILE A 90 5.97 -6.14 -5.62
CA ILE A 90 5.35 -7.47 -5.70
C ILE A 90 5.09 -8.03 -4.30
N ALA A 91 6.05 -7.93 -3.38
CA ALA A 91 5.90 -8.42 -2.01
C ALA A 91 4.74 -7.74 -1.27
N LEU A 92 4.58 -6.42 -1.44
CA LEU A 92 3.46 -5.67 -0.85
C LEU A 92 2.12 -6.06 -1.46
N PHE A 93 2.08 -6.36 -2.76
CA PHE A 93 0.86 -6.86 -3.40
C PHE A 93 0.43 -8.20 -2.81
N VAL A 94 1.36 -9.14 -2.65
CA VAL A 94 1.10 -10.43 -2.00
C VAL A 94 0.68 -10.25 -0.54
N LEU A 95 1.36 -9.39 0.22
CA LEU A 95 1.00 -9.09 1.61
C LEU A 95 -0.40 -8.49 1.72
N SER A 96 -0.80 -7.64 0.76
CA SER A 96 -2.13 -7.04 0.71
C SER A 96 -3.22 -8.08 0.44
N ILE A 97 -2.95 -9.06 -0.44
CA ILE A 97 -3.84 -10.20 -0.66
C ILE A 97 -3.96 -11.04 0.62
N ALA A 98 -2.84 -11.36 1.27
CA ALA A 98 -2.85 -12.12 2.52
C ALA A 98 -3.62 -11.38 3.62
N ALA A 99 -3.42 -10.07 3.77
CA ALA A 99 -4.17 -9.25 4.71
C ALA A 99 -5.67 -9.24 4.40
N CYS A 100 -6.06 -9.13 3.13
CA CYS A 100 -7.47 -9.22 2.71
C CYS A 100 -8.09 -10.57 3.09
N LEU A 101 -7.40 -11.68 2.81
CA LEU A 101 -7.86 -13.02 3.16
C LEU A 101 -7.99 -13.19 4.69
N LEU A 102 -7.01 -12.72 5.47
CA LEU A 102 -7.08 -12.72 6.93
C LEU A 102 -8.29 -11.93 7.44
N GLY A 103 -8.57 -10.76 6.86
CA GLY A 103 -9.71 -9.92 7.25
C GLY A 103 -11.06 -10.57 6.94
N ILE A 104 -11.20 -11.21 5.77
CA ILE A 104 -12.40 -11.97 5.41
C ILE A 104 -12.60 -13.14 6.38
N THR A 105 -11.55 -13.90 6.68
CA THR A 105 -11.61 -15.01 7.63
C THR A 105 -12.00 -14.54 9.04
N GLU A 106 -11.41 -13.45 9.52
CA GLU A 106 -11.75 -12.84 10.82
C GLU A 106 -13.23 -12.43 10.88
N MET A 107 -13.73 -11.75 9.84
CA MET A 107 -15.15 -11.38 9.75
C MET A 107 -16.08 -12.59 9.74
N LEU A 108 -15.76 -13.65 8.98
CA LEU A 108 -16.59 -14.86 8.94
C LEU A 108 -16.62 -15.56 10.30
N LEU A 109 -15.49 -15.66 10.98
CA LEU A 109 -15.40 -16.29 12.31
C LEU A 109 -16.18 -15.49 13.38
N PHE A 110 -16.24 -14.17 13.28
CA PHE A 110 -17.04 -13.33 14.18
C PHE A 110 -18.54 -13.42 13.95
N ASN A 111 -19.01 -13.77 12.74
CA ASN A 111 -20.43 -13.86 12.42
C ASN A 111 -21.03 -15.28 12.55
N ILE A 112 -20.18 -16.32 12.61
CA ILE A 112 -20.64 -17.71 12.77
C ILE A 112 -20.77 -18.10 14.26
N ARG A 113 -20.10 -17.38 15.16
CA ARG A 113 -20.32 -17.48 16.61
C ARG A 113 -21.50 -16.61 17.03
#